data_AF-A0AAW8KP06-F1
#
_entry.id   AF-A0AAW8KP06-F1
#
_cell.length_a   1.000
_cell.length_b   1.000
_cell.length_c   1.000
_cell.angle_alpha   90.00
_cell.angle_beta   90.00
_cell.angle_gamma   90.00
#
_symmetry.space_group_name_H-M   'P 1'
#
loop_
_entity.id
_entity.type
_entity.pdbx_description
1 polymer ?
#
loop_
_entity_poly.entity_id
_entity_poly.type
_entity_poly.pdbx_seq_one_letter_code
_entity_poly.pdbx_strand_id
1 'polypeptide(L)'
;FLILLIYIACSSIGRIKLGLDHIQPEYNNGSWFAMLFTAGMGIGLMFFGVAEPVMHYVNPPSGDAQTIEAAQQALRVTFFHWGLHAWAIYAVVGLALAYFAYRHNLPLKTRSALYPLIGKKIYGPWGDSIDIFATIGTVFGVATSLG
;
A
#
# COMPACT_ATOMS: atom_id res chain seq x y z
N PHE A 1 -7.19 0.88 -7.73
CA PHE A 1 -6.61 1.68 -6.62
C PHE A 1 -6.02 3.00 -7.09
N LEU A 2 -5.13 3.03 -8.09
CA LEU A 2 -4.48 4.27 -8.54
C LEU A 2 -5.48 5.36 -8.99
N ILE A 3 -6.44 5.01 -9.86
CA ILE A 3 -7.49 5.95 -10.31
C ILE A 3 -8.29 6.51 -9.13
N LEU A 4 -8.63 5.67 -8.15
CA LEU A 4 -9.34 6.08 -6.95
C LEU A 4 -8.54 7.10 -6.13
N LEU A 5 -7.24 6.88 -5.93
CA LEU A 5 -6.38 7.81 -5.20
C LEU A 5 -6.21 9.14 -5.95
N ILE A 6 -6.03 9.10 -7.27
CA ILE A 6 -5.96 10.32 -8.09
C ILE A 6 -7.26 11.10 -7.96
N TYR A 7 -8.41 10.43 -8.06
CA TYR A 7 -9.71 11.05 -7.87
C TYR A 7 -9.83 11.70 -6.48
N ILE A 8 -9.46 11.00 -5.41
CA ILE A 8 -9.48 11.55 -4.05
C ILE A 8 -8.55 12.75 -3.92
N ALA A 9 -7.31 12.65 -4.42
CA ALA A 9 -6.30 13.71 -4.32
C ALA A 9 -6.70 14.98 -5.09
N CYS A 10 -7.33 14.84 -6.25
CA CYS A 10 -7.76 15.97 -7.09
C CYS A 10 -9.12 16.56 -6.70
N SER A 11 -9.94 15.84 -5.93
CA SER A 11 -11.27 16.28 -5.53
C SER A 11 -11.25 17.07 -4.22
N SER A 12 -12.40 17.66 -3.85
CA SER A 12 -12.55 18.44 -2.61
C SER A 12 -12.29 17.61 -1.36
N ILE A 13 -12.53 16.29 -1.40
CA ILE A 13 -12.28 15.37 -0.29
C ILE A 13 -10.79 15.19 0.00
N GLY A 14 -9.90 15.40 -0.97
CA GLY A 14 -8.44 15.37 -0.76
C GLY A 14 -7.92 16.53 0.09
N ARG A 15 -8.72 17.57 0.32
CA ARG A 15 -8.38 18.71 1.19
C ARG A 15 -8.67 18.45 2.66
N ILE A 16 -9.34 17.33 2.99
CA ILE A 16 -9.71 16.99 4.36
C ILE A 16 -8.44 16.59 5.12
N LYS A 17 -8.20 17.24 6.27
CA LYS A 17 -7.10 16.87 7.17
C LYS A 17 -7.39 15.52 7.83
N LEU A 18 -6.37 14.66 7.88
CA LEU A 18 -6.39 13.38 8.60
C LEU A 18 -6.17 13.61 10.10
N GLY A 19 -7.15 14.23 10.73
CA GLY A 19 -7.11 14.69 12.12
C GLY A 19 -8.19 15.76 12.36
N LEU A 20 -8.18 16.38 13.53
CA LEU A 20 -9.05 17.54 13.81
C LEU A 20 -8.60 18.75 12.97
N ASP A 21 -9.53 19.67 12.67
CA ASP A 21 -9.27 20.79 11.74
C ASP A 21 -8.12 21.71 12.18
N HIS A 22 -7.90 21.82 13.50
CA HIS A 22 -6.86 22.64 14.11
C HIS A 22 -5.51 21.92 14.28
N ILE A 23 -5.44 20.60 14.02
CA ILE A 23 -4.19 19.85 14.17
C ILE A 23 -3.25 20.17 13.00
N GLN A 24 -1.96 20.22 13.33
CA GLN A 24 -0.84 20.37 12.40
C GLN A 24 -0.07 19.04 12.30
N PRO A 25 0.64 18.80 11.19
CA PRO A 25 1.50 17.63 11.06
C PRO A 25 2.53 17.56 12.19
N GLU A 26 2.67 16.39 12.80
CA GLU A 26 3.67 16.15 13.85
C GLU A 26 5.10 16.17 13.30
N TYR A 27 5.26 15.70 12.06
CA TYR A 27 6.54 15.67 11.35
C TYR A 27 6.54 16.69 10.20
N ASN A 28 7.69 17.32 9.98
CA ASN A 28 7.88 18.15 8.79
C ASN A 28 7.92 17.28 7.52
N ASN A 29 7.74 17.90 6.36
CA ASN A 29 7.66 17.21 5.07
C ASN A 29 8.91 16.39 4.72
N GLY A 30 10.10 16.85 5.10
CA GLY A 30 11.35 16.15 4.83
C GLY A 30 11.48 14.86 5.64
N SER A 31 11.21 14.94 6.95
CA SER A 31 11.18 13.77 7.83
C SER A 31 10.08 12.79 7.43
N TRP A 32 8.89 13.28 7.09
CA TRP A 32 7.78 12.45 6.61
C TRP A 32 8.15 11.70 5.33
N PHE A 33 8.75 12.40 4.36
CA PHE A 33 9.19 11.79 3.12
C PHE A 33 10.28 10.73 3.35
N ALA A 34 11.24 11.01 4.24
CA ALA A 34 12.27 10.03 4.61
C ALA A 34 11.67 8.75 5.23
N MET A 35 10.66 8.88 6.11
CA MET A 35 9.97 7.73 6.70
C MET A 35 9.30 6.84 5.65
N LEU A 36 8.78 7.40 4.55
CA LEU A 36 8.21 6.61 3.46
C LEU A 36 9.25 5.72 2.76
N PHE A 37 10.45 6.22 2.53
CA PHE A 37 11.53 5.42 1.95
C PHE A 37 11.98 4.31 2.89
N THR A 38 12.13 4.63 4.18
CA THR A 38 12.50 3.62 5.19
C THR A 38 11.44 2.52 5.31
N ALA A 39 10.15 2.87 5.23
CA ALA A 39 9.06 1.90 5.29
C ALA A 39 8.91 1.07 4.00
N GLY A 40 9.24 1.65 2.84
CA GLY A 40 9.07 1.00 1.52
C GLY A 40 10.23 0.13 1.05
N MET A 41 11.44 0.38 1.54
CA MET A 41 12.65 -0.36 1.15
C MET A 41 12.74 -1.69 1.90
N GLY A 42 11.96 -2.69 1.46
CA GLY A 42 11.90 -4.01 2.08
C GLY A 42 12.83 -5.07 1.45
N ILE A 43 12.83 -6.27 2.04
CA ILE A 43 13.57 -7.46 1.57
C ILE A 43 13.20 -7.81 0.12
N GLY A 44 11.95 -7.58 -0.28
CA GLY A 44 11.48 -7.81 -1.65
C GLY A 44 12.27 -7.04 -2.72
N LEU A 45 12.66 -5.78 -2.45
CA LEU A 45 13.50 -5.00 -3.38
C LEU A 45 14.93 -5.55 -3.45
N MET A 46 15.47 -6.05 -2.34
CA MET A 46 16.81 -6.65 -2.32
C MET A 46 16.85 -7.97 -3.11
N PHE A 47 15.79 -8.77 -3.05
CA PHE A 47 15.71 -10.05 -3.75
C PHE A 47 15.26 -9.89 -5.22
N PHE A 48 14.07 -9.32 -5.42
CA PHE A 48 13.45 -9.22 -6.73
C PHE A 48 13.93 -8.03 -7.56
N GLY A 49 14.62 -7.05 -6.97
CA GLY A 49 15.16 -5.89 -7.69
C GLY A 49 16.12 -6.28 -8.81
N VAL A 50 16.83 -7.40 -8.67
CA VAL A 50 17.68 -7.97 -9.73
C VAL A 50 17.03 -9.22 -10.34
N ALA A 51 16.46 -10.10 -9.52
CA ALA A 51 15.95 -11.39 -9.99
C ALA A 51 14.82 -11.23 -11.02
N GLU A 52 13.86 -10.32 -10.78
CA GLU A 52 12.68 -10.19 -11.63
C GLU A 52 12.99 -9.63 -13.03
N PRO A 53 13.78 -8.55 -13.19
CA PRO A 53 14.22 -8.10 -14.51
C PRO A 53 14.99 -9.17 -15.28
N VAL A 54 15.87 -9.91 -14.60
CA VAL A 54 16.67 -10.97 -15.25
C VAL A 54 15.77 -12.12 -15.70
N MET A 55 14.83 -12.55 -14.87
CA MET A 55 13.86 -13.60 -15.23
C MET A 55 13.01 -13.20 -16.44
N HIS A 56 12.50 -11.97 -16.47
CA HIS A 56 11.72 -11.47 -17.61
C HIS A 56 12.55 -11.22 -18.87
N TYR A 57 13.85 -10.99 -18.74
CA TYR A 57 14.77 -10.86 -19.88
C TYR A 57 15.07 -12.22 -20.54
N VAL A 58 15.25 -13.26 -19.72
CA VAL A 58 15.57 -14.62 -20.20
C VAL A 58 14.32 -15.36 -20.67
N ASN A 59 13.16 -15.10 -20.05
CA ASN A 59 11.88 -15.69 -20.43
C ASN A 59 10.82 -14.59 -20.56
N PRO A 60 10.87 -13.78 -21.63
CA PRO A 60 9.90 -12.70 -21.80
C PRO A 60 8.50 -13.27 -22.07
N PRO A 61 7.43 -12.58 -21.61
CA PRO A 61 6.05 -12.96 -21.91
C PRO A 61 5.72 -13.05 -23.40
N SER A 62 6.46 -12.30 -24.22
CA SER A 62 6.29 -12.26 -25.67
C SER A 62 7.61 -11.88 -26.34
N GLY A 63 7.86 -12.40 -27.54
CA GLY A 63 9.05 -12.11 -28.33
C GLY A 63 10.25 -12.98 -27.95
N ASP A 64 11.39 -12.67 -28.59
CA ASP A 64 12.62 -13.44 -28.41
C ASP A 64 13.37 -13.01 -27.15
N ALA A 65 13.81 -14.01 -26.40
CA ALA A 65 14.60 -13.83 -25.19
C ALA A 65 15.95 -13.17 -25.48
N GLN A 66 16.50 -12.51 -24.46
CA GLN A 66 17.85 -11.95 -24.48
C GLN A 66 18.12 -10.91 -25.59
N THR A 67 17.07 -10.19 -25.99
CA THR A 67 17.12 -9.08 -26.97
C THR A 67 17.00 -7.73 -26.28
N ILE A 68 17.37 -6.64 -26.96
CA ILE A 68 17.22 -5.28 -26.41
C ILE A 68 15.74 -5.00 -26.08
N GLU A 69 14.85 -5.49 -26.93
CA GLU A 69 13.40 -5.41 -26.78
C GLU A 69 12.94 -6.16 -25.51
N ALA A 70 13.45 -7.37 -25.28
CA ALA A 70 13.18 -8.13 -24.06
C ALA A 70 13.67 -7.41 -22.80
N ALA A 71 14.83 -6.74 -22.86
CA ALA A 71 15.35 -5.96 -21.72
C ALA A 71 14.43 -4.79 -21.37
N GLN A 72 13.96 -4.06 -22.39
CA GLN A 72 13.00 -2.98 -22.19
C GLN A 72 11.67 -3.49 -21.63
N GLN A 73 11.17 -4.61 -22.14
CA GLN A 73 9.94 -5.22 -21.65
C GLN A 73 10.09 -5.70 -20.21
N ALA A 74 11.21 -6.34 -19.85
CA ALA A 74 11.49 -6.80 -18.51
C ALA A 74 11.44 -5.65 -17.50
N LEU A 75 12.14 -4.54 -17.77
CA LEU A 75 12.11 -3.36 -16.91
C LEU A 75 10.71 -2.75 -16.80
N ARG A 76 9.94 -2.68 -17.90
CA ARG A 76 8.55 -2.18 -17.85
C ARG A 76 7.68 -3.01 -16.91
N VAL A 77 7.79 -4.34 -16.97
CA VAL A 77 7.02 -5.24 -16.09
C VAL A 77 7.45 -5.06 -14.64
N THR A 78 8.75 -5.04 -14.36
CA THR A 78 9.24 -4.83 -12.98
C THR A 78 8.80 -3.48 -12.42
N PHE A 79 8.89 -2.39 -13.20
CA PHE A 79 8.37 -1.09 -12.77
C PHE A 79 6.86 -1.08 -12.57
N PHE A 80 6.11 -1.89 -13.32
CA PHE A 80 4.67 -2.02 -13.12
C PHE A 80 4.36 -2.71 -11.78
N HIS A 81 5.08 -3.78 -11.44
CA HIS A 81 4.89 -4.50 -10.18
C HIS A 81 5.34 -3.70 -8.94
N TRP A 82 6.49 -3.02 -9.00
CA TRP A 82 7.08 -2.33 -7.85
C TRP A 82 6.84 -0.82 -7.82
N GLY A 83 6.25 -0.27 -8.88
CA GLY A 83 5.94 1.14 -9.01
C GLY A 83 4.59 1.51 -8.41
N LEU A 84 3.94 2.51 -9.01
CA LEU A 84 2.76 3.17 -8.45
C LEU A 84 1.60 2.23 -8.12
N HIS A 85 1.48 1.08 -8.81
CA HIS A 85 0.39 0.13 -8.55
C HIS A 85 0.47 -0.52 -7.18
N ALA A 86 1.65 -0.99 -6.75
CA ALA A 86 1.83 -1.57 -5.42
C ALA A 86 1.59 -0.52 -4.32
N TRP A 87 2.20 0.65 -4.47
CA TRP A 87 2.05 1.76 -3.54
C TRP A 87 0.61 2.26 -3.42
N ALA A 88 -0.18 2.20 -4.49
CA ALA A 88 -1.58 2.60 -4.45
C ALA A 88 -2.42 1.72 -3.52
N ILE A 89 -2.07 0.44 -3.35
CA ILE A 89 -2.78 -0.44 -2.41
C ILE A 89 -2.51 0.02 -0.97
N TYR A 90 -1.23 0.25 -0.64
CA TYR A 90 -0.82 0.73 0.69
C TYR A 90 -1.43 2.09 1.02
N ALA A 91 -1.42 3.02 0.07
CA ALA A 91 -1.99 4.34 0.25
C ALA A 91 -3.51 4.29 0.49
N VAL A 92 -4.26 3.40 -0.18
CA VAL A 92 -5.71 3.25 0.08
C VAL A 92 -5.97 2.70 1.49
N VAL A 93 -5.24 1.66 1.91
CA VAL A 93 -5.40 1.08 3.26
C VAL A 93 -4.98 2.08 4.33
N GLY A 94 -3.83 2.71 4.16
CA GLY A 94 -3.31 3.74 5.07
C GLY A 94 -4.24 4.93 5.20
N LEU A 95 -4.81 5.41 4.07
CA LEU A 95 -5.79 6.49 4.07
C LEU A 95 -7.06 6.10 4.82
N ALA A 96 -7.59 4.88 4.60
CA ALA A 96 -8.78 4.42 5.30
C ALA A 96 -8.56 4.35 6.82
N LEU A 97 -7.44 3.76 7.25
CA LEU A 97 -7.10 3.67 8.68
C LEU A 97 -6.87 5.05 9.29
N ALA A 98 -6.08 5.91 8.64
CA ALA A 98 -5.79 7.26 9.13
C ALA A 98 -7.07 8.11 9.23
N TYR A 99 -7.94 8.04 8.24
CA TYR A 99 -9.20 8.78 8.25
C TYR A 99 -10.09 8.34 9.43
N PHE A 100 -10.35 7.04 9.59
CA PHE A 100 -11.24 6.59 10.66
C PHE A 100 -10.61 6.69 12.05
N ALA A 101 -9.31 6.46 12.18
CA ALA A 101 -8.63 6.57 13.46
C ALA A 101 -8.50 8.03 13.91
N TYR A 102 -7.98 8.91 13.05
CA TYR A 102 -7.64 10.28 13.45
C TYR A 102 -8.77 11.30 13.25
N ARG A 103 -9.66 11.12 12.26
CA ARG A 103 -10.80 12.04 12.05
C ARG A 103 -12.04 11.63 12.84
N HIS A 104 -12.31 10.32 12.92
CA HIS A 104 -13.52 9.78 13.58
C HIS A 104 -13.24 9.20 14.98
N ASN A 105 -12.01 9.30 15.47
CA ASN A 105 -11.61 8.85 16.80
C ASN A 105 -11.96 7.36 17.06
N LEU A 106 -11.84 6.53 16.01
CA LEU A 106 -12.04 5.08 16.10
C LEU A 106 -10.71 4.37 16.43
N PRO A 107 -10.75 3.12 16.94
CA PRO A 107 -9.53 2.36 17.18
C PRO A 107 -8.69 2.21 15.90
N LEU A 108 -7.35 2.32 16.00
CA LEU A 108 -6.43 2.08 14.87
C LEU A 108 -6.34 0.57 14.57
N LYS A 109 -7.39 0.03 13.95
CA LYS A 109 -7.55 -1.39 13.62
C LYS A 109 -8.24 -1.54 12.27
N THR A 110 -7.98 -2.64 11.55
CA THR A 110 -8.56 -2.90 10.22
C THR A 110 -10.08 -2.88 10.23
N ARG A 111 -10.72 -3.37 11.30
CA ARG A 111 -12.16 -3.27 11.51
C ARG A 111 -12.73 -1.85 11.35
N SER A 112 -11.98 -0.81 11.75
CA SER A 112 -12.46 0.57 11.75
C SER A 112 -12.62 1.13 10.34
N ALA A 113 -11.86 0.62 9.36
CA ALA A 113 -12.04 0.96 7.96
C ALA A 113 -13.41 0.53 7.40
N LEU A 114 -14.07 -0.45 8.03
CA LEU A 114 -15.38 -0.96 7.64
C LEU A 114 -16.54 -0.35 8.43
N TYR A 115 -16.26 0.56 9.38
CA TYR A 115 -17.29 1.31 10.11
C TYR A 115 -18.39 1.93 9.21
N PRO A 116 -18.11 2.56 8.05
CA PRO A 116 -19.18 3.12 7.22
C PRO A 116 -20.14 2.07 6.63
N LEU A 117 -19.71 0.81 6.54
CA LEU A 117 -20.50 -0.29 5.95
C LEU A 117 -21.23 -1.10 7.03
N ILE A 118 -20.56 -1.42 8.13
CA ILE A 118 -21.09 -2.30 9.19
C ILE A 118 -21.47 -1.56 10.48
N GLY A 119 -21.21 -0.26 10.56
CA GLY A 119 -21.55 0.59 11.70
C GLY A 119 -20.94 0.10 13.00
N LYS A 120 -21.72 0.12 14.09
CA LYS A 120 -21.28 -0.32 15.43
C LYS A 120 -20.97 -1.82 15.53
N LYS A 121 -21.24 -2.63 14.49
CA LYS A 121 -20.88 -4.06 14.47
C LYS A 121 -19.35 -4.30 14.47
N ILE A 122 -18.55 -3.25 14.25
CA ILE A 122 -17.09 -3.31 14.42
C ILE A 122 -16.67 -3.72 15.86
N TYR A 123 -17.51 -3.49 16.87
CA TYR A 123 -17.19 -3.83 18.26
C TYR A 123 -17.59 -5.27 18.64
N GLY A 124 -18.15 -6.04 17.71
CA GLY A 124 -18.57 -7.41 17.94
C GLY A 124 -17.84 -8.43 17.05
N PRO A 125 -18.38 -9.66 16.95
CA PRO A 125 -17.75 -10.77 16.23
C PRO A 125 -17.41 -10.49 14.77
N TRP A 126 -18.17 -9.61 14.11
CA TRP A 126 -17.88 -9.17 12.73
C TRP A 126 -16.56 -8.40 12.65
N GLY A 127 -16.34 -7.44 13.56
CA GLY A 127 -15.08 -6.71 13.63
C GLY A 127 -13.90 -7.58 14.01
N ASP A 128 -14.10 -8.53 14.93
CA ASP A 128 -13.05 -9.48 15.31
C ASP A 128 -12.67 -10.40 14.15
N SER A 129 -13.64 -10.86 13.36
CA SER A 129 -13.38 -11.70 12.17
C SER A 129 -12.52 -10.96 11.13
N ILE A 130 -12.79 -9.66 10.90
CA ILE A 130 -12.01 -8.82 10.00
C ILE A 130 -10.57 -8.68 10.49
N ASP A 131 -10.39 -8.41 11.79
CA ASP A 131 -9.06 -8.25 12.36
C ASP A 131 -8.28 -9.58 12.33
N ILE A 132 -8.93 -10.72 12.63
CA ILE A 132 -8.31 -12.05 12.53
C ILE A 132 -7.80 -12.28 11.11
N PHE A 133 -8.63 -12.04 10.09
CA PHE A 133 -8.23 -12.19 8.70
C PHE A 133 -7.07 -11.27 8.34
N ALA A 134 -7.11 -10.01 8.79
CA ALA A 134 -6.03 -9.06 8.55
C ALA A 134 -4.72 -9.49 9.24
N THR A 135 -4.79 -9.98 10.48
CA THR A 135 -3.62 -10.49 11.22
C THR A 135 -3.02 -11.71 10.52
N ILE A 136 -3.85 -12.67 10.09
CA ILE A 136 -3.38 -13.84 9.35
C ILE A 136 -2.69 -13.41 8.06
N GLY A 137 -3.29 -12.48 7.29
CA GLY A 137 -2.70 -11.94 6.08
C GLY A 137 -1.34 -11.28 6.32
N THR A 138 -1.22 -10.49 7.40
CA THR A 138 0.05 -9.88 7.81
C THR A 138 1.09 -10.93 8.17
N VAL A 139 0.72 -11.97 8.93
CA VAL A 139 1.65 -13.05 9.30
C VAL A 139 2.20 -13.75 8.06
N PHE A 140 1.34 -14.12 7.11
CA PHE A 140 1.79 -14.73 5.86
C PHE A 140 2.68 -13.80 5.04
N GLY A 141 2.31 -12.52 4.90
CA GLY A 141 3.11 -11.54 4.16
C GLY A 141 4.51 -11.34 4.77
N VAL A 142 4.59 -11.26 6.10
CA VAL A 142 5.87 -11.15 6.82
C VAL A 142 6.68 -12.44 6.68
N ALA A 143 6.05 -13.61 6.85
CA ALA A 143 6.72 -14.91 6.73
C ALA A 143 7.34 -15.11 5.34
N THR A 144 6.63 -14.77 4.26
CA THR A 144 7.15 -14.84 2.88
C THR A 144 8.29 -13.86 2.64
N SER A 145 8.31 -12.72 3.34
CA SER A 145 9.41 -11.75 3.20
C SER A 145 10.65 -12.15 4.00
N LEU A 146 10.51 -12.95 5.06
CA LEU A 146 11.60 -13.40 5.93
C LEU A 146 12.25 -14.71 5.48
N GLY A 147 11.49 -15.60 4.83
CA GLY A 147 11.96 -16.89 4.33
C GLY A 147 12.69 -16.76 3.00
#